data_AF-A0AAV9J583-F1
#
_entry.id   AF-A0AAV9J583-F1
#
_cell.length_a   1.000
_cell.length_b   1.000
_cell.length_c   1.000
_cell.angle_alpha   90.00
_cell.angle_beta   90.00
_cell.angle_gamma   90.00
#
_symmetry.space_group_name_H-M   'P 1'
#
loop_
_entity.id
_entity.type
_entity.pdbx_description
1 polymer ?
#
loop_
_entity_poly.entity_id
_entity_poly.type
_entity_poly.pdbx_seq_one_letter_code
_entity_poly.pdbx_strand_id
1 'polypeptide(L)'
;MSKKRLGYNVALHDYSPAYRAYVALDRMPKNATNFETDNGYPVVFLGELQCRAECPETLICGNKFSQVSGLVHHLERVHGALKAHRPKSKLGASSLKELRKAAELYVGLMKYEDYPGHNAERQPEVETLQASSKATGKKRRIEVQEEEGEVEEGLSRPVKKAKKDRASKEEAWELAFRSSRS
;
A
#
# COMPACT_ATOMS: atom_id res chain seq x y z
N MET A 1 14.51 -26.57 -12.30
CA MET A 1 14.51 -25.10 -12.46
C MET A 1 13.65 -24.48 -11.36
N SER A 2 14.27 -23.87 -10.34
CA SER A 2 13.53 -23.24 -9.25
C SER A 2 12.76 -22.03 -9.79
N LYS A 3 11.42 -22.09 -9.73
CA LYS A 3 10.55 -20.93 -10.00
C LYS A 3 10.95 -19.86 -8.98
N LYS A 4 11.79 -18.90 -9.39
CA LYS A 4 12.07 -17.71 -8.58
C LYS A 4 10.71 -17.09 -8.29
N ARG A 5 10.26 -17.12 -7.03
CA ARG A 5 9.04 -16.42 -6.64
C ARG A 5 9.32 -14.95 -6.88
N LEU A 6 8.71 -14.39 -7.91
CA LEU A 6 8.80 -12.98 -8.19
C LEU A 6 8.24 -12.26 -6.96
N GLY A 7 9.01 -11.34 -6.38
CA GLY A 7 8.64 -10.67 -5.13
C GLY A 7 7.55 -9.62 -5.27
N TYR A 8 6.83 -9.59 -6.40
CA TYR A 8 5.74 -8.66 -6.64
C TYR A 8 4.42 -9.19 -6.07
N ASN A 9 3.54 -8.26 -5.71
CA ASN A 9 2.20 -8.59 -5.27
C ASN A 9 1.31 -8.98 -6.46
N VAL A 10 0.83 -10.24 -6.50
CA VAL A 10 0.02 -10.77 -7.61
C VAL A 10 -1.30 -10.01 -7.76
N ALA A 11 -2.01 -9.77 -6.65
CA ALA A 11 -3.29 -9.07 -6.69
C ALA A 11 -3.15 -7.65 -7.27
N LEU A 12 -2.11 -6.92 -6.88
CA LEU A 12 -1.84 -5.58 -7.42
C LEU A 12 -1.39 -5.61 -8.88
N HIS A 13 -0.62 -6.63 -9.26
CA HIS A 13 -0.18 -6.86 -10.64
C HIS A 13 -1.34 -7.08 -11.61
N ASP A 14 -2.38 -7.78 -11.16
CA ASP A 14 -3.58 -8.01 -11.95
C ASP A 14 -4.52 -6.80 -11.92
N TYR A 15 -4.54 -6.06 -10.81
CA TYR A 15 -5.42 -4.90 -10.62
C TYR A 15 -4.95 -3.62 -11.33
N SER A 16 -3.64 -3.35 -11.39
CA SER A 16 -3.10 -2.09 -11.91
C SER A 16 -2.10 -2.31 -13.05
N PRO A 17 -2.41 -1.85 -14.29
CA PRO A 17 -1.45 -1.91 -15.39
C PRO A 17 -0.23 -1.01 -15.16
N ALA A 18 -0.40 0.11 -14.43
CA ALA A 18 0.71 1.00 -14.06
C ALA A 18 1.72 0.29 -13.16
N TYR A 19 1.24 -0.49 -12.18
CA TYR A 19 2.11 -1.28 -11.32
C TYR A 19 2.85 -2.37 -12.10
N ARG A 20 2.18 -3.03 -13.05
CA ARG A 20 2.82 -4.02 -13.94
C ARG A 20 3.98 -3.40 -14.72
N ALA A 21 3.77 -2.21 -15.27
CA ALA A 21 4.81 -1.48 -15.97
C ALA A 21 5.94 -1.02 -15.03
N TYR A 22 5.61 -0.55 -13.83
CA TYR A 22 6.60 -0.19 -12.80
C TYR A 22 7.52 -1.36 -12.44
N VAL A 23 6.99 -2.58 -12.30
CA VAL A 23 7.79 -3.78 -11.99
C VAL A 23 8.71 -4.14 -13.17
N ALA A 24 8.24 -3.95 -14.40
CA ALA A 24 9.00 -4.23 -15.62
C ALA A 24 10.11 -3.20 -15.89
N LEU A 25 10.02 -1.98 -15.35
CA LEU A 25 11.05 -0.95 -15.52
C LEU A 25 12.34 -1.30 -14.75
N ASP A 26 13.47 -1.35 -15.44
CA ASP A 26 14.79 -1.55 -14.83
C ASP A 26 15.42 -0.27 -14.28
N ARG A 27 14.77 0.87 -14.50
CA ARG A 27 15.18 2.19 -14.00
C ARG A 27 14.09 2.83 -13.15
N MET A 28 14.48 3.87 -12.42
CA MET A 28 13.56 4.74 -11.70
C MET A 28 12.59 5.44 -12.67
N PRO A 29 11.28 5.48 -12.39
CA PRO A 29 10.33 6.27 -13.16
C PRO A 29 10.70 7.75 -13.16
N LYS A 30 10.46 8.46 -14.26
CA LYS A 30 10.75 9.91 -14.37
C LYS A 30 10.03 10.76 -13.33
N ASN A 31 8.83 10.36 -12.90
CA ASN A 31 8.04 11.07 -11.89
C ASN A 31 8.23 10.49 -10.47
N ALA A 32 9.34 9.82 -10.20
CA ALA A 32 9.57 9.26 -8.88
C ALA A 32 9.71 10.39 -7.85
N THR A 33 8.76 10.44 -6.91
CA THR A 33 8.81 11.31 -5.74
C THR A 33 9.46 10.57 -4.57
N ASN A 34 10.04 11.31 -3.63
CA ASN A 34 10.56 10.75 -2.39
C ASN A 34 9.46 10.02 -1.59
N PHE A 35 9.87 9.13 -0.69
CA PHE A 35 8.96 8.45 0.21
C PHE A 35 8.27 9.45 1.15
N GLU A 36 6.98 9.23 1.38
CA GLU A 36 6.31 9.80 2.54
C GLU A 36 6.96 9.23 3.81
N THR A 37 7.14 10.05 4.83
CA THR A 37 7.75 9.62 6.09
C THR A 37 6.70 9.58 7.20
N ASP A 38 6.57 8.43 7.87
CA ASP A 38 5.77 8.27 9.08
C ASP A 38 6.72 8.05 10.27
N ASN A 39 6.71 8.96 11.25
CA ASN A 39 7.65 8.98 12.38
C ASN A 39 9.13 8.94 11.97
N GLY A 40 9.48 9.59 10.85
CA GLY A 40 10.84 9.58 10.29
C GLY A 40 11.25 8.26 9.63
N TYR A 41 10.32 7.31 9.47
CA TYR A 41 10.56 6.08 8.70
C TYR A 41 9.88 6.18 7.33
N PRO A 42 10.57 5.81 6.23
CA PRO A 42 9.96 5.82 4.90
C PRO A 42 8.78 4.85 4.78
N VAL A 43 7.63 5.35 4.34
CA VAL A 43 6.43 4.55 4.09
C VAL A 43 6.60 3.81 2.77
N VAL A 44 6.84 2.50 2.87
CA VAL A 44 6.97 1.62 1.71
C VAL A 44 5.60 1.06 1.35
N PHE A 45 5.10 1.39 0.16
CA PHE A 45 3.83 0.91 -0.34
C PHE A 45 3.88 -0.56 -0.76
N LEU A 46 2.69 -1.16 -0.89
CA LEU A 46 2.56 -2.54 -1.32
C LEU A 46 3.19 -2.75 -2.70
N GLY A 47 4.09 -3.74 -2.80
CA GLY A 47 4.75 -4.09 -4.06
C GLY A 47 5.89 -3.17 -4.47
N GLU A 48 6.27 -2.18 -3.65
CA GLU A 48 7.36 -1.25 -3.99
C GLU A 48 8.70 -2.01 -4.03
N LEU A 49 9.43 -1.85 -5.12
CA LEU A 49 10.69 -2.56 -5.37
C LEU A 49 11.87 -1.61 -5.62
N GLN A 50 11.62 -0.32 -5.79
CA GLN A 50 12.66 0.66 -6.08
C GLN A 50 12.85 1.64 -4.91
N CYS A 51 14.10 1.98 -4.61
CA CYS A 51 14.42 2.93 -3.55
C CYS A 51 14.28 4.37 -4.05
N ARG A 52 13.26 5.06 -3.55
CA ARG A 52 12.97 6.46 -3.82
C ARG A 52 13.53 7.43 -2.77
N ALA A 53 14.34 6.94 -1.83
CA ALA A 53 14.90 7.77 -0.78
C ALA A 53 15.87 8.81 -1.38
N GLU A 54 15.86 10.01 -0.81
CA GLU A 54 16.77 11.07 -1.20
C GLU A 54 18.23 10.69 -0.91
N CYS A 55 19.09 11.05 -1.86
CA CYS A 55 20.54 10.92 -1.76
C CYS A 55 21.19 12.29 -1.92
N PRO A 56 22.26 12.60 -1.16
CA PRO A 56 22.98 13.87 -1.30
C PRO A 56 23.55 14.09 -2.72
N GLU A 57 23.92 13.02 -3.41
CA GLU A 57 24.64 13.08 -4.70
C GLU A 57 23.72 13.00 -5.92
N THR A 58 22.66 12.18 -5.86
CA THR A 58 21.85 11.79 -7.04
C THR A 58 20.40 12.26 -6.98
N LEU A 59 20.04 13.09 -5.99
CA LEU A 59 18.67 13.48 -5.62
C LEU A 59 17.79 12.30 -5.15
N ILE A 60 17.83 11.15 -5.83
CA ILE A 60 17.12 9.91 -5.49
C ILE A 60 18.06 8.71 -5.65
N CYS A 61 17.92 7.71 -4.77
CA CYS A 61 18.75 6.51 -4.73
C CYS A 61 18.66 5.63 -5.99
N GLY A 62 17.45 5.29 -6.46
CA GLY A 62 17.28 4.56 -7.72
C GLY A 62 17.40 3.03 -7.64
N ASN A 63 17.94 2.48 -6.55
CA ASN A 63 18.24 1.04 -6.46
C ASN A 63 16.99 0.17 -6.57
N LYS A 64 17.00 -0.84 -7.46
CA LYS A 64 15.91 -1.81 -7.66
C LYS A 64 16.20 -3.12 -6.92
N PHE A 65 15.20 -3.64 -6.25
CA PHE A 65 15.26 -4.86 -5.45
C PHE A 65 14.31 -5.92 -6.00
N SER A 66 14.64 -7.20 -5.79
CA SER A 66 13.77 -8.30 -6.19
C SER A 66 12.62 -8.53 -5.21
N GLN A 67 12.71 -7.99 -3.98
CA GLN A 67 11.75 -8.18 -2.90
C GLN A 67 11.68 -6.92 -2.02
N VAL A 68 10.50 -6.66 -1.48
CA VAL A 68 10.24 -5.55 -0.54
C VAL A 68 11.13 -5.64 0.71
N SER A 69 11.39 -6.85 1.21
CA SER A 69 12.32 -7.06 2.35
C SER A 69 13.72 -6.52 2.07
N GLY A 70 14.22 -6.70 0.84
CA GLY A 70 15.51 -6.19 0.39
C GLY A 70 15.53 -4.65 0.33
N LEU A 71 14.47 -4.05 -0.21
CA LEU A 71 14.28 -2.59 -0.21
C LEU A 71 14.29 -2.04 1.21
N VAL A 72 13.55 -2.66 2.12
CA VAL A 72 13.48 -2.15 3.50
C VAL A 72 14.83 -2.29 4.21
N HIS A 73 15.51 -3.41 4.05
CA HIS A 73 16.85 -3.59 4.59
C HIS A 73 17.85 -2.56 4.05
N HIS A 74 17.72 -2.20 2.77
CA HIS A 74 18.50 -1.13 2.16
C HIS A 74 18.20 0.24 2.77
N LEU A 75 16.93 0.58 2.99
CA LEU A 75 16.55 1.82 3.68
C LEU A 75 17.15 1.91 5.09
N GLU A 76 17.13 0.80 5.83
CA GLU A 76 17.68 0.74 7.19
C GLU A 76 19.21 0.89 7.20
N ARG A 77 19.92 0.32 6.22
CA ARG A 77 21.40 0.33 6.20
C ARG A 77 22.02 1.53 5.49
N VAL A 78 21.43 1.98 4.39
CA VAL A 78 22.01 2.99 3.51
C VAL A 78 21.44 4.37 3.82
N HIS A 79 20.14 4.44 4.12
CA HIS A 79 19.45 5.71 4.42
C HIS A 79 19.21 5.93 5.92
N GLY A 80 19.76 5.08 6.79
CA GLY A 80 19.69 5.23 8.24
C GLY A 80 18.27 5.13 8.83
N ALA A 81 17.32 4.54 8.10
CA ALA A 81 15.95 4.40 8.59
C ALA A 81 15.93 3.53 9.86
N LEU A 82 15.47 4.09 10.98
CA LEU A 82 15.49 3.38 12.26
C LEU A 82 14.42 2.28 12.29
N LYS A 83 14.86 1.03 12.37
CA LYS A 83 13.95 -0.13 12.47
C LYS A 83 12.92 -0.02 13.61
N ALA A 84 13.25 0.68 14.69
CA ALA A 84 12.33 0.94 15.81
C ALA A 84 11.10 1.76 15.40
N HIS A 85 11.21 2.60 14.37
CA HIS A 85 10.15 3.47 13.88
C HIS A 85 9.34 2.82 12.74
N ARG A 86 9.69 1.59 12.37
CA ARG A 86 9.04 0.88 11.27
C ARG A 86 7.56 0.68 11.56
N PRO A 87 6.64 1.07 10.64
CA PRO A 87 5.23 0.80 10.79
C PRO A 87 5.00 -0.70 10.94
N LYS A 88 4.15 -1.11 11.89
CA LYS A 88 3.81 -2.52 12.13
C LYS A 88 2.85 -3.09 11.07
N SER A 89 2.70 -2.44 9.92
CA SER A 89 1.82 -2.87 8.85
C SER A 89 2.25 -4.26 8.36
N LYS A 90 1.26 -5.15 8.17
CA LYS A 90 1.52 -6.49 7.66
C LYS A 90 1.84 -6.38 6.17
N LEU A 91 3.09 -6.60 5.81
CA LEU A 91 3.63 -6.54 4.44
C LEU A 91 3.10 -7.65 3.48
N GLY A 92 1.84 -8.07 3.60
CA GLY A 92 1.31 -9.16 2.76
C GLY A 92 -0.19 -9.42 2.80
N ALA A 93 -0.94 -8.88 3.76
CA ALA A 93 -2.40 -8.94 3.75
C ALA A 93 -2.92 -7.55 3.40
N SER A 94 -3.33 -7.39 2.15
CA SER A 94 -3.76 -6.10 1.62
C SER A 94 -5.28 -6.05 1.60
N SER A 95 -5.86 -5.14 2.37
CA SER A 95 -7.26 -4.78 2.18
C SER A 95 -7.48 -4.20 0.78
N LEU A 96 -8.70 -4.31 0.25
CA LEU A 96 -9.06 -3.69 -1.04
C LEU A 96 -8.73 -2.18 -1.05
N LYS A 97 -8.87 -1.51 0.10
CA LYS A 97 -8.53 -0.10 0.28
C LYS A 97 -7.03 0.17 0.09
N GLU A 98 -6.16 -0.69 0.61
CA GLU A 98 -4.71 -0.57 0.42
C GLU A 98 -4.30 -0.87 -1.02
N LEU A 99 -4.95 -1.84 -1.68
CA LEU A 99 -4.72 -2.12 -3.09
C LEU A 99 -5.05 -0.91 -3.98
N ARG A 100 -6.18 -0.24 -3.72
CA ARG A 100 -6.56 0.98 -4.45
C ARG A 100 -5.56 2.12 -4.23
N LYS A 101 -5.20 2.40 -2.97
CA LYS A 101 -4.19 3.42 -2.66
C LYS A 101 -2.84 3.14 -3.34
N ALA A 102 -2.40 1.88 -3.32
CA ALA A 102 -1.18 1.50 -4.01
C ALA A 102 -1.32 1.70 -5.53
N ALA A 103 -2.44 1.30 -6.13
CA ALA A 103 -2.69 1.49 -7.55
C ALA A 103 -2.65 2.97 -7.98
N GLU A 104 -3.30 3.86 -7.22
CA GLU A 104 -3.28 5.31 -7.44
C GLU A 104 -1.86 5.87 -7.39
N LEU A 105 -1.06 5.45 -6.41
CA LEU A 105 0.36 5.82 -6.33
C LEU A 105 1.12 5.42 -7.60
N TYR A 106 0.96 4.18 -8.09
CA TYR A 106 1.67 3.73 -9.28
C TYR A 106 1.22 4.45 -10.56
N VAL A 107 -0.07 4.82 -10.68
CA VAL A 107 -0.53 5.69 -11.76
C VAL A 107 0.17 7.05 -11.71
N GLY A 108 0.32 7.62 -10.51
CA GLY A 108 1.07 8.86 -10.30
C GLY A 108 2.56 8.74 -10.66
N LEU A 109 3.23 7.69 -10.20
CA LEU A 109 4.66 7.45 -10.47
C LEU A 109 4.94 7.23 -11.97
N MET A 110 4.02 6.58 -12.67
CA MET A 110 4.16 6.24 -14.08
C MET A 110 3.57 7.30 -15.01
N LYS A 111 3.17 8.47 -14.49
CA LYS A 111 2.49 9.54 -15.25
C LYS A 111 3.21 9.99 -16.54
N TYR A 112 4.54 9.92 -16.58
CA TYR A 112 5.36 10.33 -17.73
C TYR A 112 6.04 9.15 -18.45
N GLU A 113 5.64 7.93 -18.12
CA GLU A 113 6.13 6.72 -18.75
C GLU A 113 5.04 6.15 -19.65
N ASP A 114 5.44 5.56 -20.77
CA ASP A 114 4.50 4.93 -21.69
C ASP A 114 4.26 3.47 -21.25
N TYR A 115 2.99 3.11 -21.05
CA TYR A 115 2.62 1.74 -20.69
C TYR A 115 1.21 1.37 -21.17
N PRO A 116 0.93 0.07 -21.40
CA PRO A 116 -0.38 -0.38 -21.82
C PRO A 116 -1.47 0.06 -20.84
N GLY A 117 -2.48 0.78 -21.34
CA GLY A 117 -3.57 1.32 -20.52
C GLY A 117 -3.36 2.75 -20.02
N HIS A 118 -2.16 3.34 -20.14
CA HIS A 118 -1.92 4.74 -19.77
C HIS A 118 -2.76 5.73 -20.61
N ASN A 119 -2.92 5.43 -21.90
CA ASN A 119 -3.68 6.27 -22.84
C ASN A 119 -5.15 5.88 -22.98
N ALA A 120 -5.63 4.84 -22.29
CA ALA A 120 -7.02 4.40 -22.39
C ALA A 120 -8.01 5.42 -21.80
N GLU A 121 -7.60 6.20 -20.79
CA GLU A 121 -8.35 7.36 -20.27
C GLU A 121 -8.05 8.67 -21.00
N ARG A 122 -7.06 8.68 -21.90
CA ARG A 122 -6.71 9.82 -22.74
C ARG A 122 -7.31 9.73 -24.13
N GLN A 123 -8.44 9.04 -24.26
CA GLN A 123 -9.38 9.34 -25.33
C GLN A 123 -9.81 10.80 -25.10
N PRO A 124 -9.51 11.75 -26.00
CA PRO A 124 -10.23 13.01 -25.94
C PRO A 124 -11.72 12.66 -26.02
N GLU A 125 -12.53 13.11 -25.07
CA GLU A 125 -13.94 13.38 -25.36
C GLU A 125 -13.92 14.43 -26.48
N VAL A 126 -13.84 13.95 -27.72
CA VAL A 126 -14.05 14.76 -28.89
C VAL A 126 -15.52 15.14 -28.83
N GLU A 127 -15.77 16.40 -28.45
CA GLU A 127 -16.79 17.26 -29.03
C GLU A 127 -17.83 16.52 -29.87
N THR A 128 -18.86 15.98 -29.25
CA THR A 128 -20.17 15.86 -29.89
C THR A 128 -21.23 15.80 -28.80
N LEU A 129 -22.35 16.49 -29.03
CA LEU A 129 -23.56 16.54 -28.19
C LEU A 129 -23.66 17.70 -27.18
N GLN A 130 -23.26 18.92 -27.59
CA GLN A 130 -23.94 20.15 -27.14
C GLN A 130 -24.70 20.80 -28.30
N ALA A 131 -25.65 20.08 -28.90
CA ALA A 131 -26.61 20.66 -29.83
C ALA A 131 -27.90 19.83 -29.98
N SER A 132 -28.61 19.49 -28.89
CA SER A 132 -30.07 19.31 -28.95
C SER A 132 -30.66 19.02 -27.55
N SER A 133 -31.04 20.06 -26.83
CA SER A 133 -32.04 19.92 -25.77
C SER A 133 -32.92 21.17 -25.71
N LYS A 134 -33.71 21.33 -26.79
CA LYS A 134 -35.06 21.87 -26.66
C LYS A 134 -36.01 20.69 -26.41
N ALA A 135 -36.98 20.95 -25.52
CA ALA A 135 -38.25 20.24 -25.33
C ALA A 135 -38.39 19.32 -24.10
N THR A 136 -39.23 19.82 -23.16
CA THR A 136 -40.29 19.11 -22.41
C THR A 136 -39.85 17.97 -21.48
N GLY A 137 -39.92 18.07 -20.16
CA GLY A 137 -41.09 18.49 -19.38
C GLY A 137 -41.99 17.29 -19.06
N LYS A 138 -41.66 16.48 -18.04
CA LYS A 138 -42.65 15.66 -17.32
C LYS A 138 -42.14 15.23 -15.94
N LYS A 139 -42.60 15.94 -14.90
CA LYS A 139 -42.51 15.51 -13.50
C LYS A 139 -43.23 14.17 -13.34
N ARG A 140 -42.58 13.16 -12.76
CA ARG A 140 -43.26 12.07 -12.05
C ARG A 140 -42.79 12.09 -10.61
N ARG A 141 -43.75 12.34 -9.74
CA ARG A 141 -43.72 12.20 -8.28
C ARG A 141 -43.69 10.71 -7.98
N ILE A 142 -42.66 10.24 -7.29
CA ILE A 142 -42.61 8.88 -6.74
C ILE A 142 -42.72 9.06 -5.23
N GLU A 143 -43.87 8.68 -4.68
CA GLU A 143 -44.06 8.43 -3.25
C GLU A 143 -43.50 7.02 -2.99
N VAL A 144 -42.48 6.94 -2.13
CA VAL A 144 -42.00 5.67 -1.57
C VAL A 144 -42.42 5.65 -0.12
N GLN A 145 -43.26 4.67 0.20
CA GLN A 145 -43.76 4.37 1.54
C GLN A 145 -42.62 3.82 2.41
N GLU A 146 -42.53 4.37 3.62
CA GLU A 146 -41.72 3.85 4.71
C GLU A 146 -42.44 2.64 5.30
N GLU A 147 -41.83 1.46 5.20
CA GLU A 147 -42.23 0.30 6.00
C GLU A 147 -41.14 0.02 7.04
N GLU A 148 -41.52 0.27 8.30
CA GLU A 148 -40.78 -0.06 9.50
C GLU A 148 -40.82 -1.59 9.70
N GLY A 149 -39.65 -2.22 9.63
CA GLY A 149 -39.46 -3.63 9.93
C GLY A 149 -38.56 -3.80 11.14
N GLU A 150 -39.17 -3.88 12.33
CA GLU A 150 -38.57 -4.46 13.53
C GLU A 150 -38.27 -5.94 13.30
N VAL A 151 -37.02 -6.37 13.51
CA VAL A 151 -36.72 -7.78 13.76
C VAL A 151 -35.61 -7.92 14.81
N GLU A 152 -36.10 -8.18 16.01
CA GLU A 152 -35.63 -9.04 17.11
C GLU A 152 -34.15 -9.29 17.43
N GLU A 153 -33.93 -9.19 18.75
CA GLU A 153 -32.80 -9.65 19.55
C GLU A 153 -32.36 -11.09 19.26
N GLY A 154 -31.07 -11.25 18.98
CA GLY A 154 -30.38 -12.53 18.94
C GLY A 154 -29.24 -12.59 19.94
N LEU A 155 -29.54 -13.08 21.15
CA LEU A 155 -28.58 -13.53 22.17
C LEU A 155 -27.46 -14.41 21.58
N SER A 156 -26.24 -14.22 22.09
CA SER A 156 -25.36 -15.27 22.65
C SER A 156 -23.89 -15.11 22.25
N ARG A 157 -23.03 -14.84 23.23
CA ARG A 157 -21.90 -15.72 23.63
C ARG A 157 -20.98 -15.04 24.67
N PRO A 158 -20.83 -15.60 25.88
CA PRO A 158 -19.77 -15.20 26.79
C PRO A 158 -18.44 -15.86 26.39
N VAL A 159 -17.49 -15.05 25.92
CA VAL A 159 -16.11 -15.48 25.69
C VAL A 159 -15.37 -15.48 27.02
N LYS A 160 -15.12 -16.68 27.56
CA LYS A 160 -14.21 -16.91 28.68
C LYS A 160 -12.79 -16.47 28.26
N LYS A 161 -12.31 -15.33 28.78
CA LYS A 161 -10.89 -14.97 28.71
C LYS A 161 -10.15 -15.57 29.90
N ALA A 162 -9.34 -16.58 29.62
CA ALA A 162 -8.33 -17.08 30.53
C ALA A 162 -7.30 -15.98 30.80
N LYS A 163 -7.20 -15.54 32.06
CA LYS A 163 -6.00 -14.87 32.58
C LYS A 163 -4.92 -15.95 32.65
N LYS A 164 -3.90 -15.83 31.80
CA LYS A 164 -2.63 -16.55 31.98
C LYS A 164 -1.62 -15.55 32.49
N ASP A 165 -1.20 -15.80 33.71
CA ASP A 165 -0.27 -15.02 34.51
C ASP A 165 1.02 -14.77 33.73
N ARG A 166 1.40 -13.50 33.63
CA ARG A 166 2.69 -13.02 33.14
C ARG A 166 3.51 -12.61 34.36
N ALA A 167 3.82 -13.58 35.20
CA ALA A 167 4.88 -13.48 36.19
C ALA A 167 6.04 -14.38 35.71
N SER A 168 7.28 -13.96 35.98
CA SER A 168 8.52 -14.71 35.69
C SER A 168 9.17 -14.49 34.31
N LYS A 169 9.39 -13.22 33.91
CA LYS A 169 10.41 -12.91 32.89
C LYS A 169 11.41 -11.81 33.25
N GLU A 170 11.27 -11.15 34.41
CA GLU A 170 12.24 -10.15 34.86
C GLU A 170 13.34 -10.73 35.76
N GLU A 171 13.13 -11.86 36.45
CA GLU A 171 14.20 -12.52 37.25
C GLU A 171 15.29 -13.20 36.41
N ALA A 172 15.02 -13.52 35.13
CA ALA A 172 16.00 -14.21 34.29
C ALA A 172 17.09 -13.27 33.72
N TRP A 173 16.86 -11.95 33.72
CA TRP A 173 17.85 -10.99 33.20
C TRP A 173 18.88 -10.56 34.26
N GLU A 174 18.51 -10.47 35.54
CA GLU A 174 19.47 -10.08 36.59
C GLU A 174 20.53 -11.15 36.88
N LEU A 175 20.19 -12.43 36.77
CA LEU A 175 21.16 -13.52 36.97
C LEU A 175 22.21 -13.60 35.85
N ALA A 176 21.87 -13.19 34.62
CA ALA A 176 22.81 -13.18 33.50
C ALA A 176 23.82 -12.02 33.57
N PHE A 177 23.48 -10.91 34.23
CA PHE A 177 24.35 -9.72 34.27
C PHE A 177 25.40 -9.78 35.39
N ARG A 178 25.17 -10.56 36.46
CA ARG A 178 26.13 -10.69 37.58
C ARG A 178 27.30 -11.64 37.31
N SER A 179 27.25 -12.47 36.26
CA SER A 179 28.32 -13.44 35.97
C SER A 179 29.45 -12.90 35.06
N SER A 180 29.38 -11.65 34.61
CA SER A 180 30.37 -11.05 33.68
C SER A 180 31.30 -10.04 34.36
N ARG A 181 31.36 -10.01 35.69
CA ARG A 181 32.17 -9.07 36.48
C ARG A 181 33.12 -9.72 37.48
N SER A 182 33.38 -11.02 37.33
CA SER A 182 34.44 -11.73 38.05
C SER A 182 35.63 -11.98 37.13
#